data_AF-A0A8J8EHN0-F1
#
_entry.id   AF-A0A8J8EHN0-F1
#
_cell.length_a   1.000
_cell.length_b   1.000
_cell.length_c   1.000
_cell.angle_alpha   90.00
_cell.angle_beta   90.00
_cell.angle_gamma   90.00
#
_symmetry.space_group_name_H-M   'P 1'
#
loop_
_entity.id
_entity.type
_entity.pdbx_description
1 polymer ?
#
loop_
_entity_poly.entity_id
_entity_poly.type
_entity_poly.pdbx_seq_one_letter_code
_entity_poly.pdbx_strand_id
1 'polypeptide(L)'
;MDEDLRVLRDYLAFTVPHVTVLAGALLGVLLILGVSVNTALGIFAVFYGLMLFVLGLVIGTHLSRLIWYRLMMAAFAGLMVVGVFILLYGE
;
A
#
# COMPACT_ATOMS: atom_id res chain seq x y z
N MET A 1 23.30 -17.37 -3.73
CA MET A 1 21.95 -17.06 -3.22
C MET A 1 21.88 -15.54 -3.11
N ASP A 2 21.59 -14.94 -4.26
CA ASP A 2 20.95 -13.64 -4.54
C ASP A 2 21.14 -12.52 -3.52
N GLU A 3 22.32 -11.91 -3.55
CA GLU A 3 22.67 -10.69 -2.80
C GLU A 3 21.71 -9.53 -3.14
N ASP A 4 21.30 -9.43 -4.40
CA ASP A 4 20.29 -8.48 -4.90
C ASP A 4 18.93 -8.66 -4.22
N LEU A 5 18.48 -9.89 -4.01
CA LEU A 5 17.21 -10.19 -3.34
C LEU A 5 17.22 -9.75 -1.89
N ARG A 6 18.39 -9.82 -1.25
CA ARG A 6 18.60 -9.44 0.15
C ARG A 6 18.54 -7.93 0.32
N VAL A 7 19.24 -7.19 -0.55
CA VAL A 7 19.20 -5.73 -0.61
C VAL A 7 17.79 -5.23 -0.87
N LEU A 8 17.07 -5.85 -1.82
CA LEU A 8 15.69 -5.48 -2.15
C LEU A 8 14.73 -5.71 -0.97
N ARG A 9 14.91 -6.82 -0.25
CA ARG A 9 14.14 -7.12 0.96
C ARG A 9 14.39 -6.10 2.05
N ASP A 10 15.65 -5.69 2.24
CA ASP A 10 16.00 -4.66 3.21
C ASP A 10 15.39 -3.31 2.82
N TYR A 11 15.44 -2.91 1.54
CA TYR A 11 14.77 -1.70 1.08
C TYR A 11 13.26 -1.74 1.34
N LEU A 12 12.59 -2.85 1.06
CA LEU A 12 11.16 -3.03 1.36
C LEU A 12 10.91 -2.96 2.88
N ALA A 13 11.73 -3.65 3.68
CA ALA A 13 11.60 -3.68 5.14
C ALA A 13 11.82 -2.29 5.78
N PHE A 14 12.67 -1.45 5.19
CA PHE A 14 12.86 -0.08 5.64
C PHE A 14 11.76 0.87 5.16
N THR A 15 11.23 0.71 3.96
CA THR A 15 10.24 1.66 3.38
C THR A 15 8.80 1.39 3.83
N VAL A 16 8.41 0.12 4.00
CA VAL A 16 7.04 -0.24 4.41
C VAL A 16 6.63 0.43 5.73
N PRO A 17 7.42 0.38 6.83
CA PRO A 17 7.05 1.04 8.08
C PRO A 17 6.83 2.55 7.94
N HIS A 18 7.65 3.23 7.12
CA HIS A 18 7.52 4.67 6.89
C HIS A 18 6.22 5.00 6.15
N VAL A 19 5.88 4.20 5.13
CA VAL A 19 4.61 4.32 4.40
C VAL A 19 3.42 4.06 5.32
N THR A 20 3.49 3.03 6.17
CA THR A 20 2.43 2.71 7.14
C THR A 20 2.24 3.83 8.17
N VAL A 21 3.31 4.39 8.73
CA VAL A 21 3.24 5.50 9.68
C VAL A 21 2.64 6.74 9.01
N LEU A 22 3.07 7.07 7.79
CA LEU A 22 2.54 8.21 7.04
C LEU A 22 1.04 8.05 6.75
N ALA A 23 0.62 6.89 6.23
CA ALA A 23 -0.78 6.62 5.94
C ALA A 23 -1.63 6.63 7.23
N GLY A 24 -1.13 6.06 8.32
CA GLY A 24 -1.79 6.06 9.62
C GLY A 24 -1.94 7.47 10.22
N ALA A 25 -0.92 8.32 10.08
CA ALA A 25 -0.99 9.71 10.48
C ALA A 25 -2.06 10.48 9.69
N LEU A 26 -2.13 10.24 8.38
CA LEU A 26 -3.13 10.83 7.50
C LEU A 26 -4.56 10.42 7.90
N LEU A 27 -4.77 9.13 8.18
CA LEU A 27 -6.03 8.63 8.74
C LEU A 27 -6.37 9.31 10.07
N GLY A 28 -5.41 9.40 11.00
CA GLY A 28 -5.60 10.06 12.29
C GLY A 28 -6.02 11.53 12.15
N VAL A 29 -5.38 12.28 11.25
CA VAL A 29 -5.73 13.68 10.96
C VAL A 29 -7.15 13.79 10.39
N LEU A 30 -7.53 12.92 9.44
CA LEU A 30 -8.88 12.92 8.86
C LEU A 30 -9.96 12.66 9.92
N LEU A 31 -9.70 11.73 10.85
CA LEU A 31 -10.62 11.45 11.95
C LEU A 31 -10.72 12.62 12.94
N ILE A 32 -9.62 13.31 13.23
CA ILE A 32 -9.62 14.53 14.08
C ILE A 32 -10.41 15.66 13.42
N LEU A 33 -10.37 15.78 12.09
CA LEU A 33 -11.14 16.76 11.33
C LEU A 33 -12.65 16.45 11.27
N GLY A 34 -13.11 15.34 11.85
CA GLY A 34 -14.51 14.95 11.85
C GLY A 34 -15.01 14.40 10.52
N VAL A 35 -14.10 13.98 9.63
CA VAL A 35 -14.47 13.27 8.39
C VAL A 35 -15.13 11.94 8.78
N SER A 36 -16.17 11.55 8.04
CA SER A 36 -16.84 10.28 8.28
C SER A 36 -15.84 9.12 8.21
N VAL A 37 -15.99 8.16 9.12
CA VAL A 37 -15.06 7.03 9.25
C VAL A 37 -14.94 6.27 7.93
N ASN A 38 -16.06 6.10 7.21
CA ASN A 38 -16.08 5.45 5.90
C ASN A 38 -15.20 6.19 4.87
N THR A 39 -15.36 7.51 4.74
CA THR A 39 -14.55 8.30 3.81
C THR A 39 -13.08 8.31 4.21
N ALA A 40 -12.79 8.43 5.52
CA ALA A 40 -11.41 8.41 6.02
C ALA A 40 -10.73 7.06 5.77
N LEU A 41 -11.42 5.94 6.00
CA LEU A 41 -10.93 4.59 5.69
C LEU A 41 -10.74 4.38 4.19
N GLY A 42 -11.64 4.90 3.37
CA GLY A 42 -11.53 4.87 1.91
C GLY A 42 -10.28 5.59 1.41
N ILE A 43 -10.07 6.84 1.85
CA ILE A 43 -8.87 7.62 1.53
C ILE A 43 -7.61 6.87 2.00
N PHE A 44 -7.62 6.35 3.23
CA PHE A 44 -6.51 5.58 3.77
C PHE A 44 -6.18 4.35 2.92
N ALA A 45 -7.18 3.54 2.59
CA ALA A 45 -6.98 2.30 1.83
C ALA A 45 -6.47 2.57 0.40
N VAL A 46 -6.97 3.62 -0.26
CA VAL A 46 -6.46 4.03 -1.58
C VAL A 46 -5.03 4.53 -1.48
N PHE A 47 -4.74 5.44 -0.54
CA PHE A 47 -3.43 6.06 -0.42
C PHE A 47 -2.35 5.04 0.00
N TYR A 48 -2.66 4.20 0.99
CA TYR A 48 -1.78 3.13 1.44
C TYR A 48 -1.58 2.07 0.36
N GLY A 49 -2.66 1.66 -0.31
CA GLY A 49 -2.59 0.71 -1.42
C GLY A 49 -1.75 1.22 -2.59
N LEU A 50 -1.88 2.51 -2.94
CA LEU A 50 -1.11 3.15 -4.00
C LEU A 50 0.38 3.17 -3.65
N MET A 51 0.75 3.54 -2.42
CA MET A 51 2.16 3.52 -2.02
C MET A 51 2.75 2.12 -2.05
N LEU A 52 2.03 1.11 -1.54
CA LEU A 52 2.48 -0.28 -1.60
C LEU A 52 2.57 -0.79 -3.04
N PHE A 53 1.67 -0.35 -3.92
CA PHE A 53 1.70 -0.70 -5.33
C PHE A 53 2.91 -0.08 -6.04
N VAL A 54 3.22 1.20 -5.79
CA VAL A 54 4.44 1.85 -6.30
C VAL A 54 5.68 1.13 -5.80
N LEU A 55 5.72 0.79 -4.51
CA LEU A 55 6.82 0.04 -3.92
C LEU A 55 6.97 -1.35 -4.56
N GLY A 56 5.85 -2.00 -4.84
CA GLY A 56 5.77 -3.23 -5.62
C GLY A 56 6.36 -3.05 -7.02
N LEU A 57 5.97 -2.01 -7.76
CA LEU A 57 6.51 -1.73 -9.10
C LEU A 57 8.03 -1.50 -9.10
N VAL A 58 8.55 -0.77 -8.11
CA VAL A 58 10.00 -0.54 -7.95
C VAL A 58 10.73 -1.87 -7.79
N ILE A 59 10.18 -2.77 -6.97
CA ILE A 59 10.74 -4.10 -6.69
C ILE A 59 10.56 -5.08 -7.85
N GLY A 60 9.50 -4.91 -8.64
CA GLY A 60 9.19 -5.72 -9.81
C GLY A 60 10.25 -5.72 -10.89
N THR A 61 11.07 -4.67 -10.93
CA THR A 61 12.20 -4.57 -11.88
C THR A 61 13.24 -5.68 -11.68
N HIS A 62 13.40 -6.18 -10.46
CA HIS A 62 14.39 -7.21 -10.13
C HIS A 62 13.77 -8.62 -9.94
N LEU A 63 12.46 -8.71 -9.66
CA LEU A 63 11.78 -9.96 -9.29
C LEU A 63 10.64 -10.39 -10.22
N SER A 64 10.64 -9.88 -11.46
CA SER A 64 9.57 -10.06 -12.46
C SER A 64 9.24 -11.54 -12.78
N ARG A 65 10.15 -12.49 -12.52
CA ARG A 65 9.99 -13.90 -12.89
C ARG A 65 9.27 -14.78 -11.87
N LEU A 66 9.05 -14.32 -10.63
CA LEU A 66 8.41 -15.12 -9.58
C LEU A 66 6.90 -14.92 -9.54
N ILE A 67 6.13 -16.02 -9.56
CA ILE A 67 4.67 -16.03 -9.34
C ILE A 67 4.29 -15.32 -8.03
N TRP A 68 5.15 -15.35 -7.01
CA TRP A 68 4.93 -14.65 -5.75
C TRP A 68 4.85 -13.13 -5.89
N TYR A 69 5.65 -12.53 -6.77
CA TYR A 69 5.60 -11.09 -7.05
C TYR A 69 4.24 -10.69 -7.63
N ARG A 70 3.69 -11.51 -8.54
CA ARG A 70 2.39 -11.27 -9.17
C ARG A 70 1.24 -11.34 -8.17
N LEU A 71 1.34 -12.23 -7.18
CA LEU A 71 0.32 -12.40 -6.13
C LEU A 71 0.36 -11.24 -5.12
N MET A 72 1.55 -10.77 -4.73
CA MET A 72 1.71 -9.55 -3.93
C MET A 72 1.15 -8.31 -4.64
N MET A 73 1.47 -8.14 -5.92
CA MET A 73 0.95 -7.03 -6.73
C MET A 73 -0.57 -7.07 -6.85
N ALA A 74 -1.15 -8.26 -7.02
CA ALA A 74 -2.60 -8.45 -7.02
C ALA A 74 -3.24 -8.08 -5.68
N ALA A 75 -2.60 -8.40 -4.56
CA ALA A 75 -3.07 -8.00 -3.23
C ALA A 75 -3.04 -6.47 -3.04
N PHE A 76 -1.98 -5.79 -3.50
CA PHE A 76 -1.89 -4.33 -3.43
C PHE A 76 -2.89 -3.63 -4.34
N ALA A 77 -3.07 -4.12 -5.57
CA ALA A 77 -4.11 -3.64 -6.46
C ALA A 77 -5.51 -3.89 -5.88
N GLY A 78 -5.73 -5.05 -5.26
CA GLY A 78 -6.97 -5.38 -4.56
C GLY A 78 -7.26 -4.42 -3.42
N LEU A 79 -6.24 -4.06 -2.63
CA LEU A 79 -6.39 -3.06 -1.55
C LEU A 79 -6.81 -1.69 -2.10
N MET A 80 -6.23 -1.25 -3.22
CA MET A 80 -6.68 -0.02 -3.90
C MET A 80 -8.13 -0.12 -4.37
N VAL A 81 -8.52 -1.23 -4.98
CA VAL A 81 -9.90 -1.46 -5.43
C VAL A 81 -10.88 -1.41 -4.26
N VAL A 82 -10.53 -2.05 -3.14
CA VAL A 82 -11.33 -2.00 -1.91
C VAL A 82 -11.44 -0.57 -1.39
N GLY A 83 -10.34 0.19 -1.37
CA GLY A 83 -10.37 1.60 -0.97
C GLY A 83 -11.26 2.47 -1.85
N VAL A 84 -11.19 2.28 -3.17
CA VAL A 84 -12.07 3.00 -4.12
C VAL A 84 -13.53 2.58 -3.91
N PHE A 85 -13.79 1.29 -3.67
CA PHE A 85 -15.13 0.79 -3.41
C PHE A 85 -15.73 1.40 -2.13
N ILE A 86 -14.94 1.51 -1.06
CA ILE A 86 -15.34 2.18 0.18
C ILE A 86 -15.61 3.67 -0.05
N LEU A 87 -14.84 4.34 -0.91
CA LEU A 87 -15.11 5.75 -1.24
C LEU A 87 -16.40 5.96 -2.04
N LEU A 88 -16.72 5.04 -2.96
CA LEU A 88 -17.88 5.16 -3.84
C LEU A 88 -19.19 4.66 -3.21
N TYR A 89 -19.12 3.68 -2.31
CA TYR A 89 -20.28 3.04 -1.68
C TYR A 89 -20.36 3.26 -0.16
N GLY A 90 -19.46 4.04 0.43
CA GLY A 90 -19.37 4.27 1.87
C GLY A 90 -20.30 5.35 2.41
N GLU A 91 -21.45 5.59 1.77
CA GLU A 91 -22.55 6.40 2.34
C GLU A 91 -23.23 5.66 3.50
#